data_AF-A0A2D9VCS4-F1
#
_entry.id   AF-A0A2D9VCS4-F1
#
_cell.length_a   1.000
_cell.length_b   1.000
_cell.length_c   1.000
_cell.angle_alpha   90.00
_cell.angle_beta   90.00
_cell.angle_gamma   90.00
#
_symmetry.space_group_name_H-M   'P 1'
#
loop_
_entity.id
_entity.type
_entity.pdbx_description
1 polymer ?
#
loop_
_entity_poly.entity_id
_entity_poly.type
_entity_poly.pdbx_seq_one_letter_code
_entity_poly.pdbx_strand_id
1 'polypeptide(L)'
;MQLHNFQEELRSEGYEKIVIIAVGQSVASNFNSNFCANSDLPLVVDVYPDYLIRDAFDGAHKEVVIIDSNQNELGRIILNNLNAASRDYIRSIIEENYEESIQGDLNGDEVANIQDIILMINIILNQSLQDNADLNGDSNVDILDVVLLVNIILQ
;
A
#
# COMPACT_ATOMS: atom_id res chain seq x y z
N MET A 1 7.59 20.48 -4.39
CA MET A 1 7.73 19.27 -3.55
C MET A 1 8.06 18.10 -4.47
N GLN A 2 8.97 17.20 -4.09
CA GLN A 2 9.26 16.01 -4.91
C GLN A 2 8.26 14.89 -4.60
N LEU A 3 8.00 13.97 -5.54
CA LEU A 3 7.04 12.87 -5.37
C LEU A 3 7.36 11.98 -4.17
N HIS A 4 8.65 11.75 -3.86
CA HIS A 4 9.02 10.98 -2.67
C HIS A 4 8.55 11.66 -1.37
N ASN A 5 8.59 13.00 -1.28
CA ASN A 5 8.12 13.71 -0.08
C ASN A 5 6.61 13.58 0.07
N PHE A 6 5.90 13.55 -1.05
CA PHE A 6 4.45 13.37 -1.06
C PHE A 6 4.04 11.93 -0.73
N GLN A 7 4.82 10.93 -1.14
CA GLN A 7 4.60 9.55 -0.69
C GLN A 7 4.75 9.41 0.83
N GLU A 8 5.79 10.00 1.42
CA GLU A 8 5.96 9.99 2.87
C GLU A 8 4.85 10.78 3.59
N GLU A 9 4.36 11.87 3.00
CA GLU A 9 3.17 12.61 3.47
C GLU A 9 1.94 11.68 3.52
N LEU A 10 1.64 10.96 2.43
CA LEU A 10 0.52 10.00 2.36
C LEU A 10 0.67 8.84 3.38
N ARG A 11 1.88 8.30 3.56
CA ARG A 11 2.13 7.27 4.57
C ARG A 11 1.88 7.77 5.99
N SER A 12 2.28 9.00 6.28
CA SER A 12 1.98 9.64 7.57
C SER A 12 0.50 9.92 7.80
N GLU A 13 -0.30 9.94 6.73
CA GLU A 13 -1.76 10.07 6.75
C GLU A 13 -2.48 8.71 6.94
N GLY A 14 -1.75 7.58 6.98
CA GLY A 14 -2.30 6.23 7.16
C GLY A 14 -2.30 5.36 5.90
N TYR A 15 -1.90 5.92 4.75
CA TYR A 15 -1.83 5.19 3.49
C TYR A 15 -0.51 4.42 3.33
N GLU A 16 -0.36 3.36 4.12
CA GLU A 16 0.88 2.58 4.20
C GLU A 16 1.16 1.72 2.96
N LYS A 17 0.12 1.22 2.30
CA LYS A 17 0.20 0.33 1.13
C LYS A 17 0.22 1.09 -0.21
N ILE A 18 0.90 2.24 -0.25
CA ILE A 18 1.05 3.05 -1.46
C ILE A 18 2.50 3.00 -1.97
N VAL A 19 2.60 2.82 -3.29
CA VAL A 19 3.85 2.93 -4.05
C VAL A 19 3.64 3.91 -5.19
N ILE A 20 4.31 5.06 -5.15
CA ILE A 20 4.33 6.01 -6.26
C ILE A 20 5.41 5.58 -7.26
N ILE A 21 4.97 5.02 -8.40
CA ILE A 21 5.85 4.72 -9.52
C ILE A 21 5.88 5.93 -10.44
N ALA A 22 7.01 6.63 -10.49
CA ALA A 22 7.22 7.73 -11.41
C ALA A 22 8.24 7.30 -12.45
N VAL A 23 7.84 7.09 -13.71
CA VAL A 23 8.60 7.35 -14.94
C VAL A 23 7.88 6.75 -16.15
N GLY A 24 7.89 7.44 -17.29
CA GLY A 24 7.29 6.92 -18.52
C GLY A 24 7.86 5.57 -18.96
N GLN A 25 6.97 4.65 -19.34
CA GLN A 25 7.27 3.23 -19.58
C GLN A 25 8.42 3.03 -20.59
N SER A 26 8.49 3.87 -21.63
CA SER A 26 9.54 3.83 -22.66
C SER A 26 10.95 4.11 -22.13
N VAL A 27 11.06 4.84 -21.01
CA VAL A 27 12.33 5.12 -20.35
C VAL A 27 12.65 4.01 -19.35
N ALA A 28 11.64 3.48 -18.63
CA ALA A 28 11.75 2.43 -17.61
C ALA A 28 12.51 1.18 -18.10
N SER A 29 12.27 0.74 -19.34
CA SER A 29 12.93 -0.42 -19.95
C SER A 29 14.40 -0.19 -20.31
N ASN A 30 14.86 1.06 -20.33
CA ASN A 30 16.22 1.47 -20.71
C ASN A 30 17.03 2.06 -19.54
N PHE A 31 16.54 1.95 -18.30
CA PHE A 31 17.26 2.46 -17.12
C PHE A 31 18.58 1.75 -16.90
N ASN A 32 19.60 2.53 -16.56
CA ASN A 32 20.90 2.04 -16.13
C ASN A 32 21.26 2.62 -14.74
N SER A 33 22.31 2.07 -14.14
CA SER A 33 22.76 2.39 -12.79
C SER A 33 23.11 3.88 -12.55
N ASN A 34 23.30 4.68 -13.59
CA ASN A 34 23.61 6.11 -13.45
C ASN A 34 22.40 6.94 -12.97
N PHE A 35 21.18 6.43 -13.12
CA PHE A 35 19.96 7.13 -12.70
C PHE A 35 19.54 6.81 -11.25
N CYS A 36 20.15 5.79 -10.63
CA CYS A 36 19.85 5.34 -9.26
C CYS A 36 21.05 5.49 -8.30
N ALA A 37 22.20 5.96 -8.78
CA ALA A 37 23.39 6.10 -7.95
C ALA A 37 23.18 7.15 -6.83
N ASN A 38 23.37 6.73 -5.58
CA ASN A 38 23.23 7.53 -4.34
C ASN A 38 21.80 7.82 -3.87
N SER A 39 20.84 6.92 -4.11
CA SER A 39 19.53 6.98 -3.46
C SER A 39 19.38 5.87 -2.41
N ASP A 40 19.02 6.25 -1.19
CA ASP A 40 18.70 5.32 -0.09
C ASP A 40 17.22 4.91 -0.07
N LEU A 41 16.47 5.23 -1.13
CA LEU A 41 15.05 4.93 -1.29
C LEU A 41 14.82 4.28 -2.66
N PRO A 42 13.73 3.51 -2.85
CA PRO A 42 13.34 2.97 -4.15
C PRO A 42 12.99 4.12 -5.11
N LEU A 43 13.99 4.74 -5.73
CA LEU A 43 13.77 5.66 -6.83
C LEU A 43 13.56 4.86 -8.11
N VAL A 44 12.30 4.84 -8.55
CA VAL A 44 11.88 4.95 -9.95
C VAL A 44 12.03 3.68 -10.82
N VAL A 45 12.83 2.70 -10.40
CA VAL A 45 13.00 1.43 -11.12
C VAL A 45 13.28 0.27 -10.18
N ASP A 46 13.16 0.49 -8.88
CA ASP A 46 13.55 -0.51 -7.88
C ASP A 46 12.88 -1.82 -8.24
N VAL A 47 13.72 -2.84 -8.50
CA VAL A 47 13.32 -4.18 -8.94
C VAL A 47 12.80 -4.97 -7.73
N TYR A 48 12.35 -4.24 -6.72
CA TYR A 48 12.06 -4.78 -5.42
C TYR A 48 10.92 -4.02 -4.75
N PRO A 49 9.82 -4.72 -4.47
CA PRO A 49 9.41 -6.00 -5.05
C PRO A 49 9.25 -5.96 -6.58
N ASP A 50 9.42 -7.12 -7.24
CA ASP A 50 8.89 -7.38 -8.59
C ASP A 50 7.36 -7.27 -8.54
N TYR A 51 6.85 -6.04 -8.59
CA TYR A 51 5.41 -5.81 -8.61
C TYR A 51 4.89 -6.04 -10.03
N LEU A 52 3.90 -6.93 -10.16
CA LEU A 52 3.13 -7.10 -11.41
C LEU A 52 2.61 -5.77 -11.96
N ILE A 53 2.35 -4.80 -11.07
CA ILE A 53 1.87 -3.45 -11.41
C ILE A 53 2.85 -2.67 -12.29
N ARG A 54 4.15 -3.02 -12.29
CA ARG A 54 5.17 -2.43 -13.16
C ARG A 54 4.91 -2.75 -14.63
N ASP A 55 4.49 -3.97 -14.93
CA ASP A 55 4.16 -4.40 -16.29
C ASP A 55 2.82 -3.82 -16.75
N ALA A 56 1.90 -3.56 -15.81
CA ALA A 56 0.59 -2.95 -16.07
C ALA A 56 0.67 -1.43 -16.32
N PHE A 57 1.76 -0.78 -15.93
CA PHE A 57 1.92 0.67 -16.06
C PHE A 57 2.21 1.10 -17.51
N ASP A 58 1.35 1.99 -18.05
CA ASP A 58 1.50 2.61 -19.38
C ASP A 58 1.37 4.15 -19.30
N GLY A 59 2.35 4.82 -18.69
CA GLY A 59 2.40 6.28 -18.60
C GLY A 59 3.25 6.93 -19.69
N ALA A 60 2.74 7.99 -20.32
CA ALA A 60 3.51 8.83 -21.24
C ALA A 60 4.40 9.84 -20.50
N HIS A 61 5.14 10.67 -21.25
CA HIS A 61 6.02 11.69 -20.67
C HIS A 61 5.24 12.66 -19.77
N LYS A 62 5.66 12.75 -18.50
CA LYS A 62 5.02 13.53 -17.42
C LYS A 62 3.65 13.04 -16.98
N GLU A 63 3.22 11.85 -17.40
CA GLU A 63 1.98 11.28 -16.87
C GLU A 63 2.26 10.53 -15.57
N VAL A 64 1.37 10.74 -14.60
CA VAL A 64 1.21 9.89 -13.43
C VAL A 64 -0.02 9.04 -13.67
N VAL A 65 0.13 7.73 -13.52
CA VAL A 65 -0.95 6.74 -13.62
C VAL A 65 -1.11 6.13 -12.23
N ILE A 66 -2.35 6.04 -11.77
CA ILE A 66 -2.73 5.48 -10.48
C ILE A 66 -3.43 4.16 -10.76
N ILE A 67 -2.92 3.07 -10.20
CA ILE A 67 -3.36 1.70 -10.48
C ILE A 67 -3.62 1.00 -9.15
N ASP A 68 -4.68 0.20 -9.06
CA ASP A 68 -4.99 -0.62 -7.88
C ASP A 68 -4.19 -1.93 -7.83
N SER A 69 -4.37 -2.71 -6.76
CA SER A 69 -3.74 -4.03 -6.58
C SER A 69 -4.18 -5.08 -7.62
N ASN A 70 -5.32 -4.87 -8.27
CA ASN A 70 -5.87 -5.71 -9.33
C ASN A 70 -5.44 -5.26 -10.74
N GLN A 71 -4.54 -4.29 -10.85
CA GLN A 71 -4.03 -3.71 -12.11
C GLN A 71 -5.04 -2.87 -12.90
N ASN A 72 -6.11 -2.38 -12.25
CA ASN A 72 -7.04 -1.44 -12.87
C ASN A 72 -6.53 0.00 -12.76
N GLU A 73 -6.59 0.76 -13.84
CA GLU A 73 -6.30 2.20 -13.80
C GLU A 73 -7.43 2.96 -13.09
N LEU A 74 -7.11 3.56 -11.95
CA LEU A 74 -8.00 4.40 -11.16
C LEU A 74 -7.99 5.86 -11.62
N GLY A 75 -6.88 6.32 -12.18
CA GLY A 75 -6.80 7.66 -12.73
C GLY A 75 -5.45 8.02 -13.34
N ARG A 76 -5.42 9.18 -13.99
CA ARG A 76 -4.27 9.65 -14.77
C ARG A 76 -4.23 11.17 -14.81
N ILE A 77 -3.02 11.72 -14.62
CA ILE A 77 -2.78 13.17 -14.67
C ILE A 77 -1.45 13.51 -15.32
N ILE A 78 -1.44 14.57 -16.14
CA ILE A 78 -0.19 15.18 -16.63
C ILE A 78 0.39 16.05 -15.51
N LEU A 79 1.51 15.62 -14.94
CA LEU A 79 2.20 16.26 -13.84
C LEU A 79 3.41 17.09 -14.32
N ASN A 80 3.17 18.37 -14.63
CA ASN A 80 4.26 19.30 -14.94
C ASN A 80 5.02 19.76 -13.68
N ASN A 81 4.29 19.91 -12.57
CA ASN A 81 4.82 20.23 -11.25
C ASN A 81 3.84 19.67 -10.22
N LEU A 82 4.36 19.15 -9.11
CA LEU A 82 3.55 18.73 -7.97
C LEU A 82 3.11 19.96 -7.17
N ASN A 83 1.93 20.46 -7.51
CA ASN A 83 1.25 21.58 -6.87
C ASN A 83 0.05 21.10 -6.03
N ALA A 84 -0.65 22.01 -5.34
CA ALA A 84 -1.81 21.68 -4.52
C ALA A 84 -2.87 20.89 -5.29
N ALA A 85 -3.31 21.40 -6.44
CA ALA A 85 -4.36 20.75 -7.25
C ALA A 85 -3.99 19.32 -7.67
N SER A 86 -2.74 19.07 -8.08
CA SER A 86 -2.30 17.71 -8.41
C SER A 86 -2.23 16.79 -7.20
N ARG A 87 -1.88 17.31 -6.01
CA ARG A 87 -1.85 16.50 -4.78
C ARG A 87 -3.27 16.16 -4.33
N ASP A 88 -4.18 17.12 -4.39
CA ASP A 88 -5.58 16.94 -4.01
C ASP A 88 -6.25 15.91 -4.93
N TYR A 89 -5.96 15.94 -6.24
CA TYR A 89 -6.44 14.93 -7.19
C TYR A 89 -5.91 13.51 -6.89
N ILE A 90 -4.62 13.38 -6.58
CA ILE A 90 -4.03 12.07 -6.26
C ILE A 90 -4.63 11.56 -4.95
N ARG A 91 -4.76 12.43 -3.94
CA ARG A 91 -5.38 12.08 -2.65
C ARG A 91 -6.82 11.61 -2.80
N SER A 92 -7.65 12.32 -3.56
CA SER A 92 -9.06 11.92 -3.70
C SER A 92 -9.20 10.52 -4.30
N ILE A 93 -8.35 10.17 -5.28
CA ILE A 93 -8.37 8.83 -5.86
C ILE A 93 -7.92 7.78 -4.84
N ILE A 94 -6.90 8.09 -4.05
CA ILE A 94 -6.46 7.20 -2.97
C ILE A 94 -7.59 7.02 -1.96
N GLU A 95 -8.15 8.10 -1.43
CA GLU A 95 -9.26 8.07 -0.47
C GLU A 95 -10.45 7.24 -0.95
N GLU A 96 -10.80 7.35 -2.24
CA GLU A 96 -11.92 6.62 -2.85
C GLU A 96 -11.65 5.13 -3.07
N ASN A 97 -10.38 4.70 -3.12
CA ASN A 97 -9.99 3.34 -3.55
C ASN A 97 -9.05 2.63 -2.57
N TYR A 98 -8.69 3.26 -1.46
CA TYR A 98 -7.84 2.69 -0.44
C TYR A 98 -8.69 2.01 0.62
N GLU A 99 -8.73 0.68 0.58
CA GLU A 99 -9.33 -0.10 1.66
C GLU A 99 -8.45 0.04 2.91
N GLU A 100 -8.94 0.78 3.90
CA GLU A 100 -8.33 0.82 5.22
C GLU A 100 -8.40 -0.57 5.83
N SER A 101 -7.27 -1.27 5.85
CA SER A 101 -7.13 -2.49 6.64
C SER A 101 -7.08 -2.07 8.10
N ILE A 102 -8.20 -2.10 8.80
CA ILE A 102 -8.23 -1.92 10.24
C ILE A 102 -7.50 -3.10 10.86
N GLN A 103 -6.42 -2.84 11.58
CA GLN A 103 -5.67 -3.89 12.24
C GLN A 103 -6.61 -4.63 13.20
N GLY A 104 -6.68 -5.96 13.08
CA GLY A 104 -7.57 -6.77 13.89
C GLY A 104 -9.01 -6.92 13.37
N ASP A 105 -9.38 -6.25 12.27
CA ASP A 105 -10.59 -6.59 11.51
C ASP A 105 -10.32 -7.85 10.67
N LEU A 106 -10.79 -8.98 11.16
CA LEU A 106 -10.59 -10.28 10.51
C LEU A 106 -11.75 -10.66 9.60
N ASN A 107 -12.93 -10.06 9.81
CA ASN A 107 -14.14 -10.38 9.04
C ASN A 107 -14.40 -9.39 7.89
N GLY A 108 -13.64 -8.29 7.81
CA GLY A 108 -13.72 -7.25 6.79
C GLY A 108 -14.95 -6.35 6.93
N ASP A 109 -15.49 -6.18 8.14
CA ASP A 109 -16.67 -5.34 8.42
C ASP A 109 -16.34 -3.90 8.81
N GLU A 110 -15.07 -3.51 8.68
CA GLU A 110 -14.54 -2.20 9.02
C GLU A 110 -14.63 -1.89 10.53
N VAL A 111 -14.77 -2.90 11.39
CA VAL A 111 -14.83 -2.73 12.85
C VAL A 111 -14.13 -3.86 13.60
N ALA A 112 -12.93 -3.62 14.14
CA ALA A 112 -12.30 -4.55 15.08
C ALA A 112 -13.09 -4.64 16.40
N ASN A 113 -13.73 -5.79 16.66
CA ASN A 113 -14.56 -6.01 17.84
C ASN A 113 -14.55 -7.48 18.32
N ILE A 114 -15.48 -7.84 19.22
CA ILE A 114 -15.58 -9.19 19.78
C ILE A 114 -15.83 -10.28 18.71
N GLN A 115 -16.43 -9.92 17.57
CA GLN A 115 -16.63 -10.84 16.45
C GLN A 115 -15.30 -11.31 15.86
N ASP A 116 -14.30 -10.43 15.76
CA ASP A 116 -12.96 -10.78 15.29
C ASP A 116 -12.23 -11.69 16.28
N ILE A 117 -12.43 -11.50 17.59
CA ILE A 117 -11.90 -12.42 18.61
C ILE A 117 -12.47 -13.83 18.41
N ILE A 118 -13.78 -13.93 18.16
CA ILE A 118 -14.43 -15.23 17.90
C ILE A 118 -13.83 -15.86 16.64
N LEU A 119 -13.60 -15.08 15.58
CA LEU A 119 -12.99 -15.55 14.34
C LEU A 119 -11.54 -16.01 14.57
N MET A 120 -10.73 -15.23 15.29
CA MET A 120 -9.36 -15.58 15.70
C MET A 120 -9.31 -16.92 16.44
N ILE A 121 -10.20 -17.13 17.42
CA ILE A 121 -10.27 -18.40 18.16
C ILE A 121 -10.62 -19.56 17.21
N ASN A 122 -11.54 -19.36 16.27
CA ASN A 122 -11.86 -20.39 15.28
C ASN A 122 -10.68 -20.70 14.35
N ILE A 123 -9.90 -19.70 13.95
CA ILE A 123 -8.68 -19.86 13.14
C ILE A 123 -7.66 -20.73 13.90
N ILE A 124 -7.39 -20.39 15.17
CA ILE A 124 -6.49 -21.14 16.06
C ILE A 124 -6.95 -22.60 16.23
N LEU A 125 -8.24 -22.81 16.52
CA LEU A 125 -8.80 -24.15 16.75
C LEU A 125 -8.79 -25.03 15.49
N ASN A 126 -8.98 -24.43 14.31
CA ASN A 126 -8.97 -25.14 13.03
C ASN A 126 -7.57 -25.29 12.42
N GLN A 127 -6.54 -24.69 13.03
CA GLN A 127 -5.18 -24.63 12.47
C GLN A 127 -5.15 -24.05 11.05
N SER A 128 -6.06 -23.11 10.79
CA SER A 128 -6.07 -22.36 9.54
C SER A 128 -5.03 -21.25 9.65
N LEU A 129 -4.20 -21.08 8.65
CA LEU A 129 -3.37 -19.88 8.54
C LEU A 129 -4.17 -18.84 7.76
N GLN A 130 -4.29 -17.64 8.32
CA GLN A 130 -4.68 -16.45 7.59
C GLN A 130 -3.65 -15.37 7.89
N ASP A 131 -3.04 -14.80 6.86
CA ASP A 131 -1.93 -13.87 7.00
C ASP A 131 -2.33 -12.58 7.75
N ASN A 132 -3.63 -12.22 7.74
CA ASN A 132 -4.17 -11.09 8.50
C ASN A 132 -4.44 -11.41 9.98
N ALA A 133 -4.37 -12.68 10.40
CA ALA A 133 -4.58 -13.11 11.78
C ALA A 133 -3.29 -13.18 12.62
N ASP A 134 -2.12 -13.20 11.96
CA ASP A 134 -0.80 -13.04 12.62
C ASP A 134 -0.57 -11.55 12.89
N LEU A 135 -0.99 -11.09 14.07
CA LEU A 135 -0.96 -9.68 14.43
C LEU A 135 0.41 -9.27 14.97
N ASN A 136 1.22 -10.21 15.46
CA ASN A 136 2.53 -9.95 16.02
C ASN A 136 3.70 -10.17 15.02
N GLY A 137 3.42 -10.77 13.86
CA GLY A 137 4.35 -11.00 12.76
C GLY A 137 5.34 -12.14 12.98
N ASP A 138 5.07 -13.07 13.92
CA ASP A 138 5.96 -14.18 14.26
C ASP A 138 5.74 -15.45 13.41
N SER A 139 4.85 -15.36 12.41
CA SER A 139 4.43 -16.43 11.51
C SER A 139 3.63 -17.55 12.18
N ASN A 140 3.17 -17.38 13.42
CA ASN A 140 2.21 -18.24 14.08
C ASN A 140 0.94 -17.44 14.38
N VAL A 141 -0.20 -18.12 14.37
CA VAL A 141 -1.47 -17.56 14.85
C VAL A 141 -1.85 -18.29 16.12
N ASP A 142 -1.69 -17.63 17.27
CA ASP A 142 -1.92 -18.21 18.59
C ASP A 142 -2.53 -17.24 19.61
N ILE A 143 -2.43 -17.60 20.90
CA ILE A 143 -3.02 -16.81 21.98
C ILE A 143 -2.39 -15.41 22.11
N LEU A 144 -1.16 -15.21 21.63
CA LEU A 144 -0.50 -13.91 21.63
C LEU A 144 -1.19 -12.93 20.67
N ASP A 145 -1.67 -13.41 19.52
CA ASP A 145 -2.46 -12.58 18.59
C ASP A 145 -3.81 -12.20 19.17
N VAL A 146 -4.46 -13.12 19.90
CA VAL A 146 -5.71 -12.81 20.63
C VAL A 146 -5.48 -11.70 21.66
N VAL A 147 -4.38 -11.76 22.42
CA VAL A 147 -4.04 -10.72 23.40
C VAL A 147 -3.82 -9.37 22.71
N LEU A 148 -3.14 -9.36 21.56
CA LEU A 148 -2.93 -8.15 20.78
C LEU A 148 -4.25 -7.58 20.23
N LEU A 149 -5.13 -8.44 19.71
CA LEU A 149 -6.46 -8.05 19.24
C LEU A 149 -7.30 -7.42 20.38
N VAL A 150 -7.27 -8.00 21.58
CA VAL A 150 -7.93 -7.40 22.75
C VAL A 150 -7.36 -6.02 23.06
N ASN A 151 -6.04 -5.84 22.97
CA ASN A 151 -5.42 -4.53 23.19
C ASN A 151 -5.80 -3.50 22.11
N ILE A 152 -6.02 -3.94 20.86
CA ILE A 152 -6.53 -3.08 19.78
C ILE A 152 -7.94 -2.62 20.10
N ILE A 153 -8.83 -3.54 20.51
CA ILE A 153 -10.24 -3.25 20.81
C ILE A 153 -10.42 -2.32 22.03
N LEU A 154 -9.46 -2.30 22.95
CA LEU A 154 -9.54 -1.54 24.21
C LEU A 154 -8.91 -0.13 24.15
N GLN A 155 -8.22 0.24 23.07
CA GLN A 155 -7.67 1.59 22.85
C GLN A 155 -8.75 2.58 22.46
#